data_AF-A0A521EYK8-F1
#
_entry.id   AF-A0A521EYK8-F1
#
_cell.length_a   1.000
_cell.length_b   1.000
_cell.length_c   1.000
_cell.angle_alpha   90.00
_cell.angle_beta   90.00
_cell.angle_gamma   90.00
#
_symmetry.space_group_name_H-M   'P 1'
#
loop_
_entity.id
_entity.type
_entity.pdbx_description
1 polymer ?
#
loop_
_entity_poly.entity_id
_entity_poly.type
_entity_poly.pdbx_seq_one_letter_code
_entity_poly.pdbx_strand_id
1 'polypeptide(L)'
;MSSNREKKLNKSDVRIGIWKFILSFVVLSVVTFACLFLFFKSYDIQREGISREAEAYKELMLRSDVLKDHIDEIYDKMNQLSINKVENDVFLRTSIMDNVRDAKNIMGKDSAQSFKHYAILMKQIVPMMTLKAKIIEVEYKKKTVLRDLDECMGKIKVTNNELRKDPTRNFTGSKRRR
;
A
#
# COMPACT_ATOMS: atom_id res chain seq x y z
N MET A 1 5.37 -87.27 -59.90
CA MET A 1 6.61 -86.57 -59.50
C MET A 1 6.27 -85.12 -59.23
N SER A 2 6.36 -84.72 -57.96
CA SER A 2 6.05 -83.38 -57.47
C SER A 2 7.19 -82.41 -57.86
N SER A 3 6.88 -81.38 -58.64
CA SER A 3 7.81 -80.31 -58.98
C SER A 3 7.42 -79.05 -58.22
N ASN A 4 7.85 -78.95 -56.97
CA ASN A 4 7.87 -77.70 -56.21
C ASN A 4 8.74 -76.68 -56.94
N ARG A 5 8.12 -75.82 -57.77
CA ARG A 5 8.77 -74.60 -58.25
C ARG A 5 8.77 -73.60 -57.11
N GLU A 6 9.80 -73.67 -56.26
CA GLU A 6 10.16 -72.52 -55.44
C GLU A 6 10.43 -71.34 -56.39
N LYS A 7 9.52 -70.36 -56.39
CA LYS A 7 9.70 -69.08 -57.06
C LYS A 7 10.95 -68.45 -56.45
N LYS A 8 12.09 -68.56 -57.15
CA LYS A 8 13.34 -67.89 -56.79
C LYS A 8 13.05 -66.38 -56.73
N LEU A 9 12.85 -65.85 -55.53
CA LEU A 9 12.50 -64.44 -55.33
C LEU A 9 13.56 -63.58 -56.00
N ASN A 10 13.11 -62.63 -56.82
CA ASN A 10 14.00 -61.74 -57.53
C ASN A 10 14.73 -60.86 -56.51
N LYS A 11 16.07 -60.95 -56.47
CA LYS A 11 16.92 -60.26 -55.49
C LYS A 11 16.71 -58.74 -55.50
N SER A 12 16.25 -58.18 -56.63
CA SER A 12 15.88 -56.78 -56.78
C SER A 12 14.58 -56.40 -56.06
N ASP A 13 13.54 -57.22 -56.13
CA ASP A 13 12.25 -56.95 -55.47
C ASP A 13 12.37 -57.00 -53.94
N VAL A 14 13.16 -57.96 -53.43
CA VAL A 14 13.46 -58.04 -52.00
C VAL A 14 14.21 -56.79 -51.53
N ARG A 15 15.18 -56.30 -52.32
CA ARG A 15 15.95 -55.09 -51.99
C ARG A 15 15.06 -53.83 -51.98
N ILE A 16 14.12 -53.71 -52.91
CA ILE A 16 13.15 -52.62 -52.97
C ILE A 16 12.19 -52.67 -51.78
N GLY A 17 11.72 -53.86 -51.40
CA GLY A 17 10.89 -54.05 -50.21
C GLY A 17 11.60 -53.61 -48.92
N ILE A 18 12.87 -54.00 -48.76
CA ILE A 18 13.70 -53.59 -47.62
C ILE A 18 13.91 -52.07 -47.59
N TRP A 19 14.17 -51.43 -48.73
CA TRP A 19 14.32 -49.97 -48.80
C TRP A 19 13.04 -49.22 -48.45
N LYS A 20 11.88 -49.70 -48.91
CA LYS A 20 10.58 -49.12 -48.52
C LYS A 20 10.33 -49.28 -47.02
N PHE A 21 10.65 -50.45 -46.46
CA PHE A 21 10.53 -50.69 -45.02
C PHE A 21 11.43 -49.75 -44.21
N ILE A 22 12.71 -49.60 -44.59
CA ILE A 22 13.65 -48.69 -43.93
C ILE A 22 13.13 -47.25 -44.03
N LEU A 23 12.66 -46.81 -45.19
CA LEU A 23 12.11 -45.47 -45.37
C LEU A 23 10.89 -45.22 -44.46
N SER A 24 9.94 -46.15 -44.46
CA SER A 24 8.76 -46.07 -43.59
C SER A 24 9.14 -46.09 -42.11
N PHE A 25 10.11 -46.90 -41.71
CA PHE A 25 10.61 -46.96 -40.34
C PHE A 25 11.28 -45.65 -39.91
N VAL A 26 12.11 -45.06 -40.77
CA VAL A 26 12.76 -43.76 -40.51
C VAL A 26 11.72 -42.66 -40.38
N VAL A 27 10.74 -42.59 -41.29
CA VAL A 27 9.67 -41.59 -41.21
C VAL A 27 8.87 -41.74 -39.92
N LEU A 28 8.47 -42.96 -39.56
CA LEU A 28 7.72 -43.22 -38.33
C LEU A 28 8.54 -42.83 -37.09
N SER A 29 9.83 -43.19 -37.09
CA SER A 29 10.76 -42.83 -36.03
C SER A 29 10.90 -41.31 -35.88
N VAL A 30 11.16 -40.58 -36.96
CA VAL A 30 11.28 -39.12 -36.94
C VAL A 30 9.99 -38.46 -36.46
N VAL A 31 8.83 -38.91 -36.92
CA VAL A 31 7.54 -38.35 -36.47
C VAL A 31 7.35 -38.59 -34.96
N THR A 32 7.67 -39.79 -34.48
CA THR A 32 7.53 -40.13 -33.05
C THR A 32 8.48 -39.28 -32.19
N PHE A 33 9.74 -39.15 -32.61
CA PHE A 33 10.72 -38.28 -31.94
C PHE A 33 10.32 -36.80 -31.99
N ALA A 34 9.77 -36.33 -33.10
CA ALA A 34 9.30 -34.95 -33.22
C ALA A 34 8.13 -34.65 -32.28
N CYS A 35 7.18 -35.58 -32.12
CA CYS A 35 6.10 -35.44 -31.14
C CYS A 35 6.63 -35.33 -29.71
N LEU A 36 7.58 -36.18 -29.32
CA LEU A 36 8.20 -36.12 -27.99
C LEU A 36 8.99 -34.81 -27.80
N PHE A 37 9.74 -34.38 -28.81
CA PHE A 37 10.50 -33.13 -28.75
C PHE A 37 9.60 -31.90 -28.57
N LEU A 38 8.51 -31.82 -29.33
CA LEU A 38 7.55 -30.72 -29.20
C LEU A 38 6.85 -30.72 -27.83
N PHE A 39 6.57 -31.90 -27.29
CA PHE A 39 6.00 -32.04 -25.96
C PHE A 39 6.94 -31.50 -24.87
N PHE A 40 8.21 -31.93 -24.87
CA PHE A 40 9.20 -31.42 -23.91
C PHE A 40 9.43 -29.92 -24.07
N LYS A 41 9.55 -29.42 -25.31
CA LYS A 41 9.70 -27.99 -25.56
C LYS A 41 8.51 -27.18 -25.04
N SER A 42 7.29 -27.66 -25.26
CA SER A 42 6.08 -27.01 -24.74
C SER A 42 6.01 -27.06 -23.21
N TYR A 43 6.43 -28.17 -22.61
CA TYR A 43 6.49 -28.32 -21.15
C TYR A 43 7.49 -27.35 -20.52
N ASP A 44 8.71 -27.23 -21.08
CA ASP A 44 9.74 -26.34 -20.56
C ASP A 44 9.29 -24.88 -20.63
N ILE A 45 8.70 -24.45 -21.75
CA ILE A 45 8.17 -23.08 -21.91
C ILE A 45 7.05 -22.81 -20.90
N GLN A 46 6.12 -23.75 -20.69
CA GLN A 46 5.05 -23.58 -19.71
C GLN A 46 5.59 -23.54 -18.28
N ARG A 47 6.56 -24.39 -17.96
CA ARG A 47 7.17 -24.44 -16.64
C ARG A 47 7.93 -23.15 -16.32
N GLU A 48 8.66 -22.62 -17.29
CA GLU A 48 9.35 -21.33 -17.15
C GLU A 48 8.34 -20.19 -16.93
N GLY A 49 7.27 -20.14 -17.74
CA GLY A 49 6.17 -19.18 -17.58
C GLY A 49 5.54 -19.22 -16.19
N ILE A 50 5.14 -20.41 -15.73
CA ILE A 50 4.54 -20.61 -14.40
C ILE A 50 5.53 -20.21 -13.29
N SER A 51 6.81 -20.58 -13.42
CA SER A 51 7.81 -20.24 -12.40
C SER A 51 8.00 -18.72 -12.26
N ARG A 52 7.99 -18.00 -13.39
CA ARG A 52 8.08 -16.54 -13.42
C ARG A 52 6.85 -15.87 -12.82
N GLU A 53 5.66 -16.36 -13.14
CA GLU A 53 4.41 -15.85 -12.54
C GLU A 53 4.36 -16.12 -11.04
N ALA A 54 4.80 -17.30 -10.59
CA ALA A 54 4.87 -17.65 -9.18
C ALA A 54 5.87 -16.77 -8.42
N GLU A 55 7.02 -16.46 -9.02
CA GLU A 55 8.00 -15.55 -8.43
C GLU A 55 7.46 -14.12 -8.33
N ALA A 56 6.84 -13.61 -9.40
CA ALA A 56 6.19 -12.30 -9.39
C ALA A 56 5.07 -12.21 -8.34
N TYR A 57 4.27 -13.27 -8.20
CA TYR A 57 3.24 -13.35 -7.18
C TYR A 57 3.84 -13.38 -5.77
N LYS A 58 4.93 -14.13 -5.56
CA LYS A 58 5.64 -14.18 -4.28
C LYS A 58 6.21 -12.82 -3.89
N GLU A 59 6.81 -12.10 -4.84
CA GLU A 59 7.29 -10.72 -4.61
C GLU A 59 6.14 -9.80 -4.21
N LEU A 60 5.01 -9.91 -4.91
CA LEU A 60 3.81 -9.12 -4.61
C LEU A 60 3.25 -9.43 -3.21
N MET A 61 3.25 -10.70 -2.82
CA MET A 61 2.81 -11.13 -1.49
C MET A 61 3.72 -10.58 -0.39
N LEU A 62 5.04 -10.67 -0.56
CA LEU A 62 6.00 -10.09 0.39
C LEU A 62 5.83 -8.58 0.55
N ARG A 63 5.62 -7.86 -0.57
CA ARG A 63 5.33 -6.42 -0.56
C ARG A 63 4.01 -6.12 0.15
N SER A 64 3.00 -6.97 -0.02
CA SER A 64 1.71 -6.85 0.66
C SER A 64 1.85 -7.00 2.18
N ASP A 65 2.68 -7.94 2.65
CA ASP A 65 2.90 -8.14 4.09
C ASP A 65 3.56 -6.92 4.73
N VAL A 66 4.61 -6.37 4.10
CA VAL A 66 5.26 -5.13 4.57
C VAL A 66 4.28 -3.95 4.56
N LEU A 67 3.46 -3.85 3.51
CA LEU A 67 2.48 -2.77 3.38
C LEU A 67 1.41 -2.86 4.47
N LYS A 68 1.00 -4.07 4.85
CA LYS A 68 0.05 -4.30 5.94
C LYS A 68 0.60 -3.75 7.27
N ASP A 69 1.84 -4.08 7.61
CA ASP A 69 2.46 -3.59 8.85
C ASP A 69 2.49 -2.05 8.90
N HIS A 70 2.80 -1.41 7.77
CA HIS A 70 2.76 0.06 7.68
C HIS A 70 1.37 0.64 7.85
N ILE A 71 0.34 -0.03 7.33
CA ILE A 71 -1.06 0.40 7.46
C ILE A 71 -1.53 0.27 8.91
N ASP A 72 -1.19 -0.84 9.57
CA ASP A 72 -1.52 -1.07 10.97
C ASP A 72 -0.85 0.00 11.86
N GLU A 73 0.42 0.35 11.60
CA GLU A 73 1.10 1.43 12.30
C GLU A 73 0.44 2.81 12.07
N ILE A 74 0.03 3.12 10.83
CA ILE A 74 -0.70 4.35 10.51
C ILE A 74 -2.02 4.38 11.28
N TYR A 75 -2.76 3.27 11.29
CA TYR A 75 -4.03 3.16 11.99
C TYR A 75 -3.86 3.38 13.49
N ASP A 76 -2.87 2.76 14.12
CA ASP A 76 -2.59 2.93 15.55
C ASP A 76 -2.22 4.38 15.90
N LYS A 77 -1.38 5.03 15.09
CA LYS A 77 -1.03 6.45 15.28
C LYS A 77 -2.25 7.35 15.09
N MET A 78 -3.11 7.08 14.10
CA MET A 78 -4.36 7.81 13.91
C MET A 78 -5.31 7.64 15.10
N ASN A 79 -5.36 6.43 15.68
CA ASN A 79 -6.16 6.17 16.87
C ASN A 79 -5.64 6.96 18.08
N GLN A 80 -4.31 7.01 18.28
CA GLN A 80 -3.68 7.84 19.32
C GLN A 80 -4.00 9.34 19.15
N LEU A 81 -4.00 9.84 17.91
CA LEU A 81 -4.37 11.21 17.57
C LEU A 81 -5.86 11.50 17.81
N SER A 82 -6.72 10.48 17.72
CA SER A 82 -8.16 10.63 17.98
C SER A 82 -8.47 10.85 19.46
N ILE A 83 -7.72 10.19 20.35
CA ILE A 83 -7.90 10.24 21.81
C ILE A 83 -7.19 11.49 22.41
N ASN A 84 -6.50 12.30 21.59
CA ASN A 84 -5.62 13.39 22.04
C ASN A 84 -4.67 12.91 23.17
N LYS A 85 -4.23 11.65 23.11
CA LYS A 85 -3.50 10.97 24.18
C LYS A 85 -2.01 11.36 24.22
N VAL A 86 -1.57 12.20 23.29
CA VAL A 86 -0.15 12.53 23.09
C VAL A 86 0.04 14.02 23.29
N GLU A 87 1.09 14.38 24.02
CA GLU A 87 1.44 15.78 24.34
C GLU A 87 1.82 16.60 23.10
N ASN A 88 2.23 15.92 22.02
CA ASN A 88 2.70 16.55 20.78
C ASN A 88 1.94 16.03 19.55
N ASP A 89 0.74 16.60 19.33
CA ASP A 89 -0.10 16.33 18.16
C ASP A 89 0.61 16.67 16.83
N VAL A 90 1.51 17.66 16.82
CA VAL A 90 2.21 18.06 15.58
C VAL A 90 3.17 16.97 15.15
N PHE A 91 3.97 16.43 16.07
CA PHE A 91 4.90 15.34 15.78
C PHE A 91 4.18 14.09 15.29
N LEU A 92 3.10 13.69 15.99
CA LEU A 92 2.32 12.50 15.61
C LEU A 92 1.71 12.65 14.21
N ARG A 93 1.22 13.85 13.87
CA ARG A 93 0.67 14.14 12.54
C ARG A 93 1.73 14.07 11.44
N THR A 94 2.91 14.61 11.67
CA THR A 94 4.04 14.51 10.72
C THR A 94 4.42 13.05 10.52
N SER A 95 4.56 12.29 11.61
CA SER A 95 4.89 10.86 11.53
C SER A 95 3.85 10.04 10.76
N ILE A 96 2.55 10.32 10.94
CA ILE A 96 1.48 9.69 10.14
C ILE A 96 1.65 10.02 8.66
N MET A 97 1.92 11.30 8.33
CA MET A 97 2.08 11.74 6.95
C MET A 97 3.32 11.12 6.28
N ASP A 98 4.41 10.95 7.03
CA ASP A 98 5.62 10.28 6.55
C ASP A 98 5.33 8.79 6.29
N ASN A 99 4.70 8.08 7.22
CA ASN A 99 4.30 6.69 7.00
C ASN A 99 3.35 6.52 5.79
N VAL A 100 2.42 7.46 5.58
CA VAL A 100 1.54 7.48 4.39
C VAL A 100 2.34 7.67 3.10
N ARG A 101 3.41 8.47 3.13
CA ARG A 101 4.31 8.66 2.00
C ARG A 101 5.12 7.39 1.73
N ASP A 102 5.61 6.74 2.77
CA ASP A 102 6.38 5.50 2.65
C ASP A 102 5.52 4.36 2.13
N ALA A 103 4.28 4.21 2.62
CA ALA A 103 3.32 3.26 2.07
C ALA A 103 3.07 3.50 0.57
N LYS A 104 2.99 4.76 0.13
CA LYS A 104 2.88 5.10 -1.31
C LYS A 104 4.13 4.72 -2.10
N ASN A 105 5.31 4.91 -1.52
CA ASN A 105 6.58 4.53 -2.14
C ASN A 105 6.68 3.00 -2.29
N ILE A 106 6.27 2.25 -1.27
CA ILE A 106 6.23 0.77 -1.29
C ILE A 106 5.28 0.27 -2.37
N MET A 107 4.08 0.86 -2.48
CA MET A 107 3.11 0.48 -3.51
C MET A 107 3.60 0.78 -4.93
N GLY A 108 4.34 1.87 -5.14
CA GLY A 108 4.95 2.22 -6.43
C GLY A 108 3.96 2.13 -7.61
N LYS A 109 4.35 1.38 -8.65
CA LYS A 109 3.53 1.15 -9.85
C LYS A 109 2.33 0.23 -9.60
N ASP A 110 2.40 -0.64 -8.60
CA ASP A 110 1.34 -1.57 -8.25
C ASP A 110 0.15 -0.88 -7.57
N SER A 111 0.30 0.39 -7.19
CA SER A 111 -0.77 1.25 -6.67
C SER A 111 -1.99 1.37 -7.61
N ALA A 112 -1.79 1.22 -8.93
CA ALA A 112 -2.87 1.31 -9.92
C ALA A 112 -3.59 -0.02 -10.16
N GLN A 113 -2.99 -1.14 -9.76
CA GLN A 113 -3.48 -2.49 -10.03
C GLN A 113 -3.66 -3.25 -8.71
N SER A 114 -2.62 -3.93 -8.23
CA SER A 114 -2.69 -4.86 -7.11
C SER A 114 -2.97 -4.20 -5.75
N PHE A 115 -2.55 -2.94 -5.55
CA PHE A 115 -2.72 -2.21 -4.29
C PHE A 115 -3.69 -1.02 -4.39
N LYS A 116 -4.63 -1.05 -5.35
CA LYS A 116 -5.59 0.03 -5.60
C LYS A 116 -6.34 0.47 -4.35
N HIS A 117 -6.81 -0.47 -3.54
CA HIS A 117 -7.58 -0.16 -2.32
C HIS A 117 -6.73 0.57 -1.28
N TYR A 118 -5.49 0.12 -1.07
CA TYR A 118 -4.55 0.80 -0.19
C TYR A 118 -4.19 2.19 -0.71
N ALA A 119 -4.00 2.35 -2.02
CA ALA A 119 -3.75 3.66 -2.61
C ALA A 119 -4.92 4.65 -2.41
N ILE A 120 -6.17 4.18 -2.51
CA ILE A 120 -7.36 4.98 -2.23
C ILE A 120 -7.39 5.40 -0.76
N LEU A 121 -7.14 4.47 0.17
CA LEU A 121 -7.09 4.75 1.60
C LEU A 121 -6.04 5.82 1.92
N MET A 122 -4.81 5.65 1.42
CA MET A 122 -3.72 6.62 1.60
C MET A 122 -4.03 8.00 1.00
N LYS A 123 -4.86 8.06 -0.04
CA LYS A 123 -5.34 9.33 -0.61
C LYS A 123 -6.36 10.02 0.30
N GLN A 124 -7.18 9.27 1.03
CA GLN A 124 -8.19 9.79 1.95
C GLN A 124 -7.61 10.26 3.30
N ILE A 125 -6.50 9.66 3.75
CA ILE A 125 -5.86 10.08 5.00
C ILE A 125 -5.34 11.52 4.92
N VAL A 126 -4.78 11.94 3.79
CA VAL A 126 -4.23 13.30 3.61
C VAL A 126 -5.26 14.42 3.91
N PRO A 127 -6.45 14.46 3.27
CA PRO A 127 -7.46 15.47 3.58
C PRO A 127 -7.99 15.32 5.02
N MET A 128 -8.08 14.10 5.56
CA MET A 128 -8.50 13.88 6.96
C MET A 128 -7.50 14.52 7.95
N MET A 129 -6.20 14.35 7.71
CA MET A 129 -5.14 14.95 8.52
C MET A 129 -5.10 16.47 8.42
N THR A 130 -5.42 17.00 7.23
CA THR A 130 -5.56 18.44 7.01
C THR A 130 -6.77 19.00 7.77
N LEU A 131 -7.88 18.27 7.78
CA LEU A 131 -9.09 18.65 8.50
C LEU A 131 -8.87 18.65 10.01
N LYS A 132 -8.24 17.60 10.58
CA LYS A 132 -7.87 17.56 12.00
C LYS A 132 -6.97 18.73 12.39
N ALA A 133 -6.06 19.15 11.51
CA ALA A 133 -5.24 20.36 11.70
C ALA A 133 -6.08 21.60 11.98
N LYS A 134 -7.06 21.85 11.11
CA LYS A 134 -7.93 23.01 11.18
C LYS A 134 -8.81 22.97 12.41
N ILE A 135 -9.29 21.78 12.79
CA ILE A 135 -10.08 21.60 14.01
C ILE A 135 -9.27 21.99 15.24
N ILE A 136 -8.03 21.51 15.36
CA ILE A 136 -7.13 21.86 16.48
C ILE A 136 -6.86 23.37 16.51
N GLU A 137 -6.59 23.98 15.35
CA GLU A 137 -6.36 25.43 15.26
C GLU A 137 -7.57 26.25 15.77
N VAL A 138 -8.78 25.86 15.36
CA VAL A 138 -10.02 26.51 15.81
C VAL A 138 -10.26 26.25 17.30
N GLU A 139 -9.98 25.06 17.80
CA GLU A 139 -10.08 24.74 19.23
C GLU A 139 -9.11 25.60 20.06
N TYR A 140 -7.88 25.78 19.59
CA TYR A 140 -6.90 26.65 20.23
C TYR A 140 -7.36 28.11 20.25
N LYS A 141 -7.84 28.63 19.12
CA LYS A 141 -8.44 29.98 19.04
C LYS A 141 -9.60 30.15 20.03
N LYS A 142 -10.48 29.16 20.12
CA LYS A 142 -11.59 29.16 21.08
C LYS A 142 -11.10 29.23 22.53
N LYS A 143 -10.09 28.43 22.91
CA LYS A 143 -9.51 28.46 24.27
C LYS A 143 -8.89 29.82 24.59
N THR A 144 -8.17 30.42 23.66
CA THR A 144 -7.60 31.78 23.83
C THR A 144 -8.69 32.81 24.05
N VAL A 145 -9.74 32.82 23.21
CA VAL A 145 -10.86 33.76 23.35
C VAL A 145 -11.59 33.58 24.68
N LEU A 146 -11.80 32.33 25.14
CA LEU A 146 -12.43 32.07 26.44
C LEU A 146 -11.58 32.62 27.60
N ARG A 147 -10.26 32.43 27.53
CA ARG A 147 -9.33 32.95 28.54
C ARG A 147 -9.32 34.48 28.56
N ASP A 148 -9.29 35.11 27.39
CA ASP A 148 -9.31 36.57 27.28
C ASP A 148 -10.65 37.16 27.78
N LEU A 149 -11.76 36.45 27.57
CA LEU A 149 -13.08 36.80 28.10
C LEU A 149 -13.13 36.70 29.62
N ASP A 150 -12.58 35.63 30.20
CA ASP A 150 -12.49 35.45 31.65
C ASP A 150 -11.60 36.52 32.30
N GLU A 151 -10.47 36.86 31.67
CA GLU A 151 -9.60 37.96 32.11
C GLU A 151 -10.34 39.31 32.06
N CYS A 152 -11.10 39.57 31.01
CA CYS A 152 -11.91 40.79 30.87
C CYS A 152 -13.00 40.85 31.95
N MET A 153 -13.72 39.76 32.19
CA MET A 153 -14.72 39.66 33.27
C MET A 153 -14.10 39.88 34.66
N GLY A 154 -12.92 39.31 34.90
CA GLY A 154 -12.15 39.53 36.13
C GLY A 154 -11.79 41.01 36.32
N LYS A 155 -11.26 41.66 35.27
CA LYS A 155 -10.94 43.10 35.27
C LYS A 155 -12.17 43.96 35.52
N ILE A 156 -13.29 43.68 34.86
CA ILE A 156 -14.56 44.41 35.06
C ILE A 156 -15.02 44.27 36.52
N LYS A 157 -14.95 43.08 37.10
CA LYS A 157 -15.32 42.84 38.51
C LYS A 157 -14.47 43.66 39.48
N VAL A 158 -13.16 43.76 39.23
CA VAL A 158 -12.24 44.60 40.02
C VAL A 158 -12.60 46.08 39.86
N THR A 159 -12.74 46.58 38.63
CA THR A 159 -13.10 47.98 38.37
C THR A 159 -14.44 48.35 39.02
N ASN A 160 -15.43 47.47 38.92
CA ASN A 160 -16.75 47.72 39.51
C ASN A 160 -16.69 47.72 41.05
N ASN A 161 -15.82 46.91 41.66
CA ASN A 161 -15.56 46.95 43.10
C ASN A 161 -14.86 48.26 43.53
N GLU A 162 -13.93 48.77 42.73
CA GLU A 162 -13.27 50.06 43.00
C GLU A 162 -14.24 51.24 42.82
N LEU A 163 -15.11 51.22 41.81
CA LEU A 163 -16.13 52.26 41.60
C LEU A 163 -17.21 52.29 42.69
N ARG A 164 -17.45 51.16 43.38
CA ARG A 164 -18.37 51.09 44.53
C ARG A 164 -17.75 51.65 45.83
N LYS A 165 -16.44 51.85 45.89
CA LYS A 165 -15.81 52.54 47.03
C LYS A 165 -16.09 54.03 46.89
N ASP A 166 -16.74 54.60 47.91
CA ASP A 166 -17.04 56.03 47.96
C ASP A 166 -15.73 56.85 47.95
N PRO A 167 -15.48 57.65 46.89
CA PRO A 167 -14.25 58.43 46.76
C PRO A 167 -14.13 59.54 47.82
N THR A 168 -15.22 59.92 48.49
CA THR A 168 -15.20 60.98 49.51
C THR A 168 -14.69 60.52 50.88
N ARG A 169 -14.64 59.21 51.16
CA ARG A 169 -14.14 58.68 52.45
C ARG A 169 -12.61 58.62 52.59
N ASN A 170 -11.86 58.69 51.48
CA ASN A 170 -10.38 58.61 51.49
C ASN A 170 -9.69 59.92 51.11
N PHE A 171 -10.44 60.98 50.80
CA PHE A 171 -9.87 62.27 50.47
C PHE A 171 -9.53 63.06 51.75
N THR A 172 -8.44 62.70 52.42
CA THR A 172 -7.85 63.54 53.48
C THR A 172 -7.12 64.72 52.85
N GLY A 173 -7.88 65.62 52.22
CA GLY A 173 -7.35 66.90 51.75
C GLY A 173 -6.93 67.74 52.94
N SER A 174 -5.66 67.68 53.33
CA SER A 174 -5.11 68.61 54.31
C SER A 174 -5.17 70.01 53.70
N LYS A 175 -6.20 70.76 54.06
CA LYS A 175 -6.34 72.18 53.73
C LYS A 175 -5.23 72.91 54.48
N ARG A 176 -4.07 73.07 53.83
CA ARG A 176 -2.94 73.83 54.35
C ARG A 176 -3.42 75.27 54.54
N ARG A 177 -3.78 75.61 55.78
CA ARG A 177 -4.15 76.97 56.17
C ARG A 177 -2.85 77.80 56.18
N ARG A 178 -2.92 78.92 55.44
CA ARG A 178 -2.08 80.13 55.42
C ARG A 178 -0.79 80.08 56.21
#